data_AF-A0A127PZG7-F1
#
_entry.id   AF-A0A127PZG7-F1
#
_cell.length_a   1.000
_cell.length_b   1.000
_cell.length_c   1.000
_cell.angle_alpha   90.00
_cell.angle_beta   90.00
_cell.angle_gamma   90.00
#
_symmetry.space_group_name_H-M   'P 1'
#
loop_
_entity.id
_entity.type
_entity.pdbx_description
1 polymer ?
#
loop_
_entity_poly.entity_id
_entity_poly.type
_entity_poly.pdbx_seq_one_letter_code
_entity_poly.pdbx_strand_id
1 'polypeptide(L)'
;MSGGQNFDDFSNGAAGLSSSNPAATYVMGRHFSSLAADAIMLASNPVRYNSQSYYGSLLMNPDLLGAIQQNGYIGSVNAALPAGAVNKAVAQAMCLMTTSRSYTNTSNPNGIGSAPYLNKTYTGTPVQILTALLADGYPEWSIDGQNDPFWNTSVNNSTGSAYSQVGAWFNACVSNPAYNTTTYPTPTFPAGFAGWVQANNWLIRTFAPKGTVTFGWQDNMWAIGSGFWLHQNLSTAQIAATFSTPVSTWLNTNAPGTISTTGTSAPDFFLFDRYEMDDSASPGAATLYNARSWDNFLSAIGQLSKANNNIPMMLWQIPGSHIPNTKETTPELFQGTAGSYVFSTAPVYFFGDGNLTSNLSNMIAGAASSTNANTAVGDYAVACGATAYNCLTPNSAYKQYLMEYNSLSNNYNWSIDNGKLSLAASNNVFAILWGGGNTTNVIKNFSNTDDHGWLAGKLIKYYANPTPVIPH
;
A
#
# COMPACT_ATOMS: atom_id res chain seq x y z
N MET A 1 -6.68 -8.38 8.47
CA MET A 1 -7.66 -8.62 7.38
C MET A 1 -6.95 -9.28 6.21
N SER A 2 -7.66 -10.02 5.37
CA SER A 2 -7.17 -10.86 4.28
C SER A 2 -6.87 -10.14 2.95
N GLY A 3 -6.93 -8.81 2.91
CA GLY A 3 -6.80 -8.07 1.64
C GLY A 3 -7.98 -8.24 0.68
N GLY A 4 -9.16 -8.62 1.18
CA GLY A 4 -10.36 -8.83 0.35
C GLY A 4 -10.50 -10.24 -0.23
N GLN A 5 -9.59 -11.15 0.12
CA GLN A 5 -9.62 -12.56 -0.28
C GLN A 5 -10.65 -13.38 0.53
N ASN A 6 -11.11 -12.86 1.68
CA ASN A 6 -12.07 -13.52 2.54
C ASN A 6 -13.05 -12.51 3.19
N PHE A 7 -14.36 -12.76 3.05
CA PHE A 7 -15.42 -11.95 3.68
C PHE A 7 -15.49 -12.12 5.21
N ASP A 8 -14.81 -13.12 5.79
CA ASP A 8 -14.66 -13.30 7.24
C ASP A 8 -14.04 -12.07 7.92
N ASP A 9 -13.30 -11.24 7.16
CA ASP A 9 -12.79 -9.93 7.59
C ASP A 9 -13.88 -9.02 8.17
N PHE A 10 -15.12 -9.19 7.70
CA PHE A 10 -16.28 -8.40 8.08
C PHE A 10 -17.15 -9.11 9.13
N SER A 11 -16.78 -10.32 9.56
CA SER A 11 -17.59 -11.13 10.46
C SER A 11 -17.24 -10.93 11.94
N ASN A 12 -18.24 -11.16 12.79
CA ASN A 12 -18.06 -11.24 14.24
C ASN A 12 -17.90 -12.68 14.76
N GLY A 13 -18.11 -13.68 13.90
CA GLY A 13 -17.96 -15.10 14.23
C GLY A 13 -16.49 -15.52 14.35
N ALA A 14 -16.25 -16.79 14.66
CA ALA A 14 -14.92 -17.37 14.47
C ALA A 14 -14.62 -17.35 12.96
N ALA A 15 -13.64 -16.54 12.55
CA ALA A 15 -13.05 -16.61 11.23
C ALA A 15 -12.59 -18.05 10.96
N GLY A 16 -12.67 -18.49 9.71
CA GLY A 16 -12.41 -19.90 9.37
C GLY A 16 -13.54 -20.57 8.59
N LEU A 17 -14.48 -19.79 8.01
CA LEU A 17 -15.33 -20.31 6.96
C LEU A 17 -14.57 -20.42 5.62
N SER A 18 -13.36 -19.85 5.51
CA SER A 18 -12.33 -20.26 4.55
C SER A 18 -11.21 -21.05 5.23
N SER A 19 -10.76 -22.13 4.60
CA SER A 19 -9.93 -23.19 5.16
C SER A 19 -8.45 -22.85 5.42
N SER A 20 -8.04 -21.58 5.36
CA SER A 20 -6.63 -21.18 5.40
C SER A 20 -6.26 -20.12 6.45
N ASN A 21 -7.23 -19.52 7.16
CA ASN A 21 -6.95 -18.47 8.15
C ASN A 21 -7.20 -18.93 9.59
N PRO A 22 -6.39 -18.50 10.57
CA PRO A 22 -6.58 -18.87 11.96
C PRO A 22 -7.91 -18.31 12.53
N ALA A 23 -8.52 -19.05 13.45
CA ALA A 23 -9.84 -18.75 13.98
C ALA A 23 -9.85 -17.54 14.95
N ALA A 24 -9.98 -16.34 14.38
CA ALA A 24 -10.15 -15.09 15.12
C ALA A 24 -11.64 -14.75 15.32
N THR A 25 -12.03 -14.16 16.45
CA THR A 25 -13.40 -13.66 16.68
C THR A 25 -13.42 -12.14 16.75
N TYR A 26 -14.56 -11.55 16.37
CA TYR A 26 -14.76 -10.09 16.40
C TYR A 26 -13.73 -9.33 15.57
N VAL A 27 -13.38 -9.85 14.38
CA VAL A 27 -12.31 -9.32 13.52
C VAL A 27 -12.52 -7.83 13.24
N MET A 28 -13.76 -7.40 12.96
CA MET A 28 -14.07 -5.99 12.69
C MET A 28 -13.80 -5.08 13.90
N GLY A 29 -14.21 -5.47 15.10
CA GLY A 29 -13.97 -4.68 16.32
C GLY A 29 -12.48 -4.60 16.67
N ARG A 30 -11.73 -5.68 16.45
CA ARG A 30 -10.27 -5.71 16.63
C ARG A 30 -9.53 -4.89 15.57
N HIS A 31 -9.98 -4.95 14.31
CA HIS A 31 -9.50 -4.11 13.23
C HIS A 31 -9.65 -2.63 13.57
N PHE A 32 -10.85 -2.20 13.97
CA PHE A 32 -11.07 -0.83 14.40
C PHE A 32 -10.23 -0.44 15.62
N SER A 33 -10.10 -1.31 16.61
CA SER A 33 -9.25 -1.05 17.79
C SER A 33 -7.79 -0.83 17.40
N SER A 34 -7.26 -1.65 16.49
CA SER A 34 -5.88 -1.54 16.00
C SER A 34 -5.68 -0.26 15.18
N LEU A 35 -6.61 0.03 14.26
CA LEU A 35 -6.58 1.26 13.45
C LEU A 35 -6.62 2.52 14.33
N ALA A 36 -7.43 2.52 15.38
CA ALA A 36 -7.46 3.62 16.35
C ALA A 36 -6.13 3.74 17.10
N ALA A 37 -5.52 2.62 17.51
CA ALA A 37 -4.21 2.63 18.16
C ALA A 37 -3.13 3.21 17.25
N ASP A 38 -3.08 2.78 15.98
CA ASP A 38 -2.14 3.29 14.98
C ASP A 38 -2.31 4.78 14.75
N ALA A 39 -3.57 5.24 14.61
CA ALA A 39 -3.89 6.66 14.45
C ALA A 39 -3.42 7.49 15.66
N ILE A 40 -3.65 7.02 16.90
CA ILE A 40 -3.17 7.70 18.12
C ILE A 40 -1.64 7.74 18.15
N MET A 41 -0.98 6.63 17.85
CA MET A 41 0.48 6.52 17.93
C MET A 41 1.17 7.44 16.92
N LEU A 42 0.71 7.43 15.66
CA LEU A 42 1.22 8.29 14.60
C LEU A 42 0.96 9.78 14.90
N ALA A 43 -0.22 10.12 15.42
CA ALA A 43 -0.55 11.49 15.78
C ALA A 43 0.28 12.01 16.98
N SER A 44 0.61 11.13 17.93
CA SER A 44 1.27 11.51 19.17
C SER A 44 2.80 11.50 19.09
N ASN A 45 3.38 10.72 18.18
CA ASN A 45 4.83 10.51 18.07
C ASN A 45 5.36 10.84 16.66
N PRO A 46 5.22 12.09 16.18
CA PRO A 46 5.79 12.46 14.90
C PRO A 46 7.32 12.41 14.93
N VAL A 47 7.93 12.03 13.81
CA VAL A 47 9.36 12.22 13.61
C VAL A 47 9.63 13.72 13.53
N ARG A 48 10.56 14.22 14.35
CA ARG A 48 10.98 15.63 14.32
C ARG A 48 12.29 15.77 13.56
N TYR A 49 12.27 16.59 12.51
CA TYR A 49 13.45 16.92 11.72
C TYR A 49 13.39 18.39 11.29
N ASN A 50 14.48 19.14 11.48
CA ASN A 50 14.56 20.58 11.17
C ASN A 50 13.38 21.42 11.69
N SER A 51 13.00 21.19 12.95
CA SER A 51 11.86 21.87 13.61
C SER A 51 10.48 21.62 12.97
N GLN A 52 10.38 20.66 12.05
CA GLN A 52 9.12 20.18 11.49
C GLN A 52 8.75 18.81 12.06
N SER A 53 7.45 18.59 12.24
CA SER A 53 6.88 17.30 12.67
C SER A 53 6.33 16.56 11.46
N TYR A 54 6.76 15.31 11.30
CA TYR A 54 6.30 14.39 10.25
C TYR A 54 5.48 13.27 10.92
N TYR A 55 4.15 13.35 10.81
CA TYR A 55 3.20 12.49 11.51
C TYR A 55 2.96 11.11 10.85
N GLY A 56 3.73 10.76 9.82
CA GLY A 56 3.51 9.54 9.04
C GLY A 56 2.18 9.54 8.26
N SER A 57 1.88 8.39 7.65
CA SER A 57 0.68 8.18 6.85
C SER A 57 0.10 6.78 7.07
N LEU A 58 -1.22 6.67 7.03
CA LEU A 58 -1.94 5.39 7.01
C LEU A 58 -2.35 5.05 5.58
N LEU A 59 -1.98 3.87 5.13
CA LEU A 59 -2.30 3.38 3.79
C LEU A 59 -3.34 2.27 3.92
N MET A 60 -4.57 2.56 3.52
CA MET A 60 -5.70 1.69 3.82
C MET A 60 -5.77 0.52 2.83
N ASN A 61 -5.39 -0.65 3.34
CA ASN A 61 -5.49 -2.01 2.78
C ASN A 61 -5.23 -2.14 1.26
N PRO A 62 -4.02 -2.55 0.85
CA PRO A 62 -3.53 -2.39 -0.51
C PRO A 62 -4.13 -3.28 -1.62
N ASP A 63 -5.14 -4.10 -1.37
CA ASP A 63 -5.76 -4.90 -2.46
C ASP A 63 -7.28 -5.00 -2.36
N LEU A 64 -7.86 -4.46 -1.27
CA LEU A 64 -9.23 -4.75 -0.91
C LEU A 64 -10.23 -4.26 -1.97
N LEU A 65 -10.08 -3.02 -2.44
CA LEU A 65 -11.01 -2.43 -3.40
C LEU A 65 -10.93 -3.15 -4.74
N GLY A 66 -9.71 -3.30 -5.27
CA GLY A 66 -9.45 -3.98 -6.53
C GLY A 66 -9.90 -5.43 -6.50
N ALA A 67 -9.63 -6.18 -5.43
CA ALA A 67 -10.05 -7.57 -5.29
C ALA A 67 -11.57 -7.72 -5.20
N ILE A 68 -12.27 -6.88 -4.43
CA ILE A 68 -13.74 -6.95 -4.34
C ILE A 68 -14.36 -6.64 -5.72
N GLN A 69 -13.85 -5.63 -6.41
CA GLN A 69 -14.36 -5.24 -7.73
C GLN A 69 -14.07 -6.35 -8.76
N GLN A 70 -12.82 -6.76 -8.91
CA GLN A 70 -12.38 -7.74 -9.91
C GLN A 70 -13.13 -9.07 -9.77
N ASN A 71 -13.34 -9.53 -8.53
CA ASN A 71 -13.97 -10.82 -8.28
C ASN A 71 -15.50 -10.72 -8.07
N GLY A 72 -16.08 -9.52 -8.15
CA GLY A 72 -17.53 -9.32 -8.00
C GLY A 72 -18.06 -9.60 -6.59
N TYR A 73 -17.24 -9.44 -5.55
CA TYR A 73 -17.58 -9.84 -4.17
C TYR A 73 -18.47 -8.86 -3.41
N ILE A 74 -18.84 -7.73 -4.01
CA ILE A 74 -19.59 -6.67 -3.30
C ILE A 74 -20.91 -7.17 -2.68
N GLY A 75 -21.61 -8.10 -3.34
CA GLY A 75 -22.83 -8.71 -2.79
C GLY A 75 -22.55 -9.51 -1.51
N SER A 76 -21.53 -10.35 -1.52
CA SER A 76 -21.10 -11.16 -0.36
C SER A 76 -20.59 -10.28 0.78
N VAL A 77 -19.80 -9.24 0.47
CA VAL A 77 -19.31 -8.28 1.47
C VAL A 77 -20.47 -7.54 2.12
N ASN A 78 -21.45 -7.06 1.34
CA ASN A 78 -22.63 -6.40 1.88
C ASN A 78 -23.49 -7.34 2.75
N ALA A 79 -23.61 -8.61 2.37
CA ALA A 79 -24.32 -9.61 3.18
C ALA A 79 -23.63 -9.89 4.51
N ALA A 80 -22.29 -9.84 4.55
CA ALA A 80 -21.50 -9.97 5.78
C ALA A 80 -21.57 -8.72 6.67
N LEU A 81 -22.11 -7.59 6.18
CA LEU A 81 -22.22 -6.31 6.86
C LEU A 81 -23.69 -5.89 7.06
N PRO A 82 -24.49 -6.63 7.86
CA PRO A 82 -25.87 -6.27 8.12
C PRO A 82 -26.00 -4.97 8.91
N ALA A 83 -27.21 -4.40 8.92
CA ALA A 83 -27.51 -3.17 9.65
C ALA A 83 -27.08 -3.27 11.12
N GLY A 84 -26.39 -2.22 11.61
CA GLY A 84 -25.93 -2.14 12.99
C GLY A 84 -24.63 -2.88 13.30
N ALA A 85 -24.14 -3.80 12.44
CA ALA A 85 -22.92 -4.56 12.70
C ALA A 85 -21.69 -3.65 12.84
N VAL A 86 -21.53 -2.70 11.90
CA VAL A 86 -20.45 -1.71 11.91
C VAL A 86 -20.53 -0.82 13.16
N ASN A 87 -21.71 -0.29 13.47
CA ASN A 87 -21.91 0.56 14.65
C ASN A 87 -21.54 -0.17 15.96
N LYS A 88 -21.90 -1.46 16.08
CA LYS A 88 -21.54 -2.28 17.23
C LYS A 88 -20.03 -2.47 17.33
N ALA A 89 -19.35 -2.77 16.23
CA ALA A 89 -17.89 -2.94 16.21
C ALA A 89 -17.15 -1.64 16.53
N VAL A 90 -17.64 -0.49 16.04
CA VAL A 90 -17.10 0.83 16.41
C VAL A 90 -17.27 1.08 17.90
N ALA A 91 -18.44 0.80 18.48
CA ALA A 91 -18.66 0.98 19.92
C ALA A 91 -17.73 0.10 20.77
N GLN A 92 -17.45 -1.13 20.34
CA GLN A 92 -16.48 -2.02 21.00
C GLN A 92 -15.06 -1.42 20.97
N ALA A 93 -14.63 -0.91 19.81
CA ALA A 93 -13.32 -0.27 19.66
C ALA A 93 -13.24 1.02 20.50
N MET A 94 -14.25 1.88 20.44
CA MET A 94 -14.29 3.11 21.25
C MET A 94 -14.25 2.81 22.74
N CYS A 95 -15.02 1.82 23.22
CA CYS A 95 -14.95 1.36 24.60
C CYS A 95 -13.52 0.97 25.02
N LEU A 96 -12.79 0.25 24.17
CA LEU A 96 -11.41 -0.13 24.48
C LEU A 96 -10.48 1.09 24.49
N MET A 97 -10.57 1.91 23.44
CA MET A 97 -9.58 2.94 23.14
C MET A 97 -9.76 4.24 23.95
N THR A 98 -10.96 4.51 24.47
CA THR A 98 -11.23 5.75 25.22
C THR A 98 -11.43 5.54 26.71
N THR A 99 -11.54 4.29 27.18
CA THR A 99 -11.73 4.01 28.61
C THR A 99 -10.40 3.99 29.34
N SER A 100 -10.23 4.85 30.33
CA SER A 100 -9.08 4.82 31.23
C SER A 100 -9.16 3.60 32.16
N ARG A 101 -8.03 2.90 32.30
CA ARG A 101 -7.88 1.66 33.06
C ARG A 101 -6.56 1.70 33.82
N SER A 102 -6.35 0.74 34.72
CA SER A 102 -5.08 0.56 35.42
C SER A 102 -4.48 -0.80 35.12
N TYR A 103 -3.15 -0.86 34.97
CA TYR A 103 -2.39 -2.08 34.75
C TYR A 103 -1.12 -2.08 35.58
N THR A 104 -0.92 -3.12 36.38
CA THR A 104 0.33 -3.34 37.12
C THR A 104 1.19 -4.30 36.32
N ASN A 105 2.32 -3.81 35.81
CA ASN A 105 3.24 -4.66 35.07
C ASN A 105 4.11 -5.48 36.04
N THR A 106 4.00 -6.80 35.95
CA THR A 106 4.86 -7.76 36.67
C THR A 106 5.84 -8.47 35.73
N SER A 107 5.78 -8.17 34.43
CA SER A 107 6.62 -8.79 33.41
C SER A 107 8.05 -8.27 33.46
N ASN A 108 9.01 -9.20 33.34
CA ASN A 108 10.43 -8.91 33.26
C ASN A 108 11.08 -9.58 32.04
N PRO A 109 10.73 -9.15 30.81
CA PRO A 109 11.18 -9.81 29.58
C PRO A 109 12.71 -9.81 29.41
N ASN A 110 13.39 -8.77 29.91
CA ASN A 110 14.86 -8.68 29.86
C ASN A 110 15.56 -9.44 31.01
N GLY A 111 14.83 -10.01 31.97
CA GLY A 111 15.41 -10.69 33.13
C GLY A 111 16.22 -9.78 34.06
N ILE A 112 15.98 -8.46 34.03
CA ILE A 112 16.74 -7.48 34.83
C ILE A 112 16.17 -7.44 36.26
N GLY A 113 17.03 -7.57 37.28
CA GLY A 113 16.58 -7.62 38.68
C GLY A 113 15.87 -6.35 39.19
N SER A 114 16.12 -5.20 38.55
CA SER A 114 15.44 -3.92 38.83
C SER A 114 15.26 -3.14 37.54
N ALA A 115 14.01 -2.82 37.19
CA ALA A 115 13.68 -1.94 36.08
C ALA A 115 12.56 -0.97 36.49
N PRO A 116 12.54 0.27 35.97
CA PRO A 116 11.50 1.25 36.32
C PRO A 116 10.07 0.77 36.03
N TYR A 117 9.91 -0.12 35.04
CA TYR A 117 8.62 -0.66 34.66
C TYR A 117 8.13 -1.83 35.52
N LEU A 118 8.98 -2.43 36.35
CA LEU A 118 8.67 -3.66 37.08
C LEU A 118 7.91 -3.35 38.37
N ASN A 119 6.78 -4.04 38.59
CA ASN A 119 5.83 -3.82 39.69
C ASN A 119 5.24 -2.41 39.74
N LYS A 120 5.28 -1.68 38.63
CA LYS A 120 4.70 -0.34 38.49
C LYS A 120 3.27 -0.43 37.98
N THR A 121 2.38 0.39 38.56
CA THR A 121 1.01 0.57 38.07
C THR A 121 0.92 1.78 37.16
N TYR A 122 0.41 1.57 35.96
CA TYR A 122 0.10 2.58 34.96
C TYR A 122 -1.39 2.81 34.91
N THR A 123 -1.81 4.04 34.64
CA THR A 123 -3.22 4.41 34.48
C THR A 123 -3.39 5.26 33.22
N GLY A 124 -4.40 4.92 32.42
CA GLY A 124 -4.70 5.59 31.16
C GLY A 124 -5.48 4.69 30.20
N THR A 125 -5.66 5.14 28.96
CA THR A 125 -6.12 4.26 27.88
C THR A 125 -5.05 3.21 27.55
N PRO A 126 -5.38 2.12 26.82
CA PRO A 126 -4.40 1.10 26.46
C PRO A 126 -3.13 1.67 25.79
N VAL A 127 -3.29 2.64 24.88
CA VAL A 127 -2.15 3.28 24.20
C VAL A 127 -1.35 4.17 25.15
N GLN A 128 -2.01 4.90 26.06
CA GLN A 128 -1.30 5.71 27.06
C GLN A 128 -0.47 4.83 28.02
N ILE A 129 -1.01 3.68 28.44
CA ILE A 129 -0.29 2.71 29.25
C ILE A 129 0.89 2.13 28.47
N LEU A 130 0.71 1.77 27.20
CA LEU A 130 1.81 1.31 26.34
C LEU A 130 2.93 2.34 26.24
N THR A 131 2.59 3.59 25.92
CA THR A 131 3.55 4.69 25.81
C THR A 131 4.32 4.89 27.11
N ALA A 132 3.66 4.80 28.27
CA ALA A 132 4.31 4.93 29.56
C ALA A 132 5.23 3.73 29.89
N LEU A 133 4.82 2.50 29.53
CA LEU A 133 5.66 1.30 29.65
C LEU A 133 6.96 1.45 28.82
N LEU A 134 6.82 1.85 27.55
CA LEU A 134 7.96 2.06 26.65
C LEU A 134 8.87 3.18 27.13
N ALA A 135 8.30 4.28 27.66
CA ALA A 135 9.07 5.38 28.23
C ALA A 135 9.88 4.97 29.47
N ASP A 136 9.42 3.96 30.23
CA ASP A 136 10.16 3.36 31.35
C ASP A 136 11.18 2.28 30.91
N GLY A 137 11.35 2.07 29.59
CA GLY A 137 12.31 1.15 29.01
C GLY A 137 11.81 -0.29 28.88
N TYR A 138 10.48 -0.52 28.90
CA TYR A 138 9.94 -1.84 28.56
C TYR A 138 10.29 -2.18 27.10
N PRO A 139 10.81 -3.38 26.81
CA PRO A 139 11.31 -3.70 25.48
C PRO A 139 10.19 -3.83 24.44
N GLU A 140 10.31 -3.08 23.35
CA GLU A 140 9.38 -3.11 22.20
C GLU A 140 9.22 -4.52 21.64
N TRP A 141 10.32 -5.27 21.48
CA TRP A 141 10.27 -6.65 20.98
C TRP A 141 9.39 -7.59 21.82
N SER A 142 9.16 -7.29 23.10
CA SER A 142 8.25 -8.07 23.93
C SER A 142 6.81 -7.88 23.47
N ILE A 143 6.41 -6.64 23.21
CA ILE A 143 5.05 -6.28 22.77
C ILE A 143 4.68 -6.95 21.44
N ASP A 144 5.67 -7.09 20.55
CA ASP A 144 5.53 -7.80 19.27
C ASP A 144 5.45 -9.33 19.42
N GLY A 145 5.77 -9.84 20.61
CA GLY A 145 5.75 -11.25 20.94
C GLY A 145 4.34 -11.80 21.18
N GLN A 146 4.16 -13.09 20.88
CA GLN A 146 2.89 -13.81 21.06
C GLN A 146 2.47 -13.99 22.54
N ASN A 147 3.38 -13.77 23.48
CA ASN A 147 3.18 -14.11 24.90
C ASN A 147 3.26 -12.89 25.83
N ASP A 148 3.32 -11.67 25.29
CA ASP A 148 3.33 -10.48 26.13
C ASP A 148 2.05 -10.37 26.98
N PRO A 149 2.18 -10.08 28.29
CA PRO A 149 1.01 -10.04 29.17
C PRO A 149 0.17 -8.78 29.00
N PHE A 150 0.71 -7.72 28.40
CA PHE A 150 -0.04 -6.47 28.22
C PHE A 150 -0.77 -6.44 26.87
N TRP A 151 -0.05 -6.63 25.75
CA TRP A 151 -0.59 -6.46 24.40
C TRP A 151 -0.69 -7.78 23.62
N ASN A 152 0.47 -8.37 23.31
CA ASN A 152 0.74 -9.52 22.44
C ASN A 152 0.10 -9.54 21.04
N THR A 153 0.72 -10.28 20.14
CA THR A 153 0.33 -10.41 18.72
C THR A 153 -0.37 -11.73 18.38
N SER A 154 -0.65 -12.57 19.39
CA SER A 154 -1.39 -13.82 19.19
C SER A 154 -2.81 -13.55 18.68
N VAL A 155 -3.37 -14.50 17.94
CA VAL A 155 -4.77 -14.45 17.50
C VAL A 155 -5.69 -14.26 18.73
N ASN A 156 -6.64 -13.33 18.62
CA ASN A 156 -7.52 -12.87 19.71
C ASN A 156 -6.81 -12.23 20.92
N ASN A 157 -5.52 -11.95 20.80
CA ASN A 157 -4.61 -11.57 21.88
C ASN A 157 -4.57 -12.62 23.02
N SER A 158 -4.56 -13.91 22.66
CA SER A 158 -4.59 -15.01 23.62
C SER A 158 -3.59 -16.11 23.32
N THR A 159 -3.01 -16.68 24.37
CA THR A 159 -2.19 -17.90 24.31
C THR A 159 -2.86 -18.97 25.16
N GLY A 160 -3.37 -20.03 24.50
CA GLY A 160 -4.24 -21.00 25.14
C GLY A 160 -5.56 -20.36 25.57
N SER A 161 -5.90 -20.43 26.86
CA SER A 161 -7.10 -19.80 27.43
C SER A 161 -6.83 -18.42 28.06
N ALA A 162 -5.58 -17.97 28.13
CA ALA A 162 -5.20 -16.71 28.75
C ALA A 162 -5.15 -15.58 27.72
N TYR A 163 -5.78 -14.45 28.03
CA TYR A 163 -5.68 -13.22 27.25
C TYR A 163 -4.56 -12.33 27.78
N SER A 164 -3.95 -11.52 26.91
CA SER A 164 -3.26 -10.32 27.37
C SER A 164 -4.24 -9.38 28.07
N GLN A 165 -3.71 -8.39 28.78
CA GLN A 165 -4.53 -7.41 29.46
C GLN A 165 -5.43 -6.64 28.48
N VAL A 166 -4.90 -6.26 27.31
CA VAL A 166 -5.68 -5.60 26.25
C VAL A 166 -6.71 -6.56 25.65
N GLY A 167 -6.37 -7.84 25.44
CA GLY A 167 -7.32 -8.85 24.99
C GLY A 167 -8.50 -9.02 25.95
N ALA A 168 -8.23 -9.07 27.26
CA ALA A 168 -9.26 -9.17 28.29
C ALA A 168 -10.16 -7.92 28.32
N TRP A 169 -9.57 -6.73 28.19
CA TRP A 169 -10.34 -5.48 28.11
C TRP A 169 -11.21 -5.38 26.86
N PHE A 170 -10.70 -5.83 25.72
CA PHE A 170 -11.49 -5.90 24.49
C PHE A 170 -12.71 -6.82 24.67
N ASN A 171 -12.53 -8.01 25.25
CA ASN A 171 -13.63 -8.94 25.50
C ASN A 171 -14.68 -8.34 26.47
N ALA A 172 -14.26 -7.56 27.46
CA ALA A 172 -15.20 -6.82 28.31
C ALA A 172 -16.01 -5.78 27.50
N CYS A 173 -15.35 -5.07 26.57
CA CYS A 173 -16.02 -4.14 25.65
C CYS A 173 -16.93 -4.85 24.63
N VAL A 174 -16.63 -6.10 24.26
CA VAL A 174 -17.54 -6.92 23.45
C VAL A 174 -18.87 -7.15 24.18
N SER A 175 -18.80 -7.46 25.48
CA SER A 175 -19.99 -7.68 26.31
C SER A 175 -20.73 -6.37 26.65
N ASN A 176 -20.00 -5.28 26.89
CA ASN A 176 -20.57 -3.98 27.23
C ASN A 176 -19.81 -2.84 26.52
N PRO A 177 -20.19 -2.48 25.28
CA PRO A 177 -19.47 -1.49 24.46
C PRO A 177 -19.83 -0.04 24.83
N ALA A 178 -19.75 0.30 26.11
CA ALA A 178 -20.04 1.64 26.61
C ALA A 178 -18.81 2.56 26.51
N TYR A 179 -19.01 3.78 26.02
CA TYR A 179 -18.01 4.85 25.98
C TYR A 179 -18.72 6.21 26.05
N ASN A 180 -17.95 7.29 26.26
CA ASN A 180 -18.52 8.63 26.34
C ASN A 180 -18.87 9.18 24.94
N THR A 181 -20.11 9.00 24.53
CA THR A 181 -20.63 9.48 23.24
C THR A 181 -20.81 10.99 23.16
N THR A 182 -20.77 11.70 24.30
CA THR A 182 -20.76 13.17 24.32
C THR A 182 -19.38 13.71 23.96
N THR A 183 -18.31 13.09 24.47
CA THR A 183 -16.93 13.43 24.09
C THR A 183 -16.61 12.96 22.67
N TYR A 184 -17.12 11.80 22.28
CA TYR A 184 -16.89 11.21 20.96
C TYR A 184 -18.22 11.03 20.21
N PRO A 185 -18.79 12.12 19.65
CA PRO A 185 -20.04 12.05 18.90
C PRO A 185 -19.85 11.19 17.65
N THR A 186 -20.41 9.97 17.72
CA THR A 186 -20.25 8.94 16.70
C THR A 186 -21.48 8.95 15.79
N PRO A 187 -21.32 9.11 14.46
CA PRO A 187 -22.43 9.04 13.54
C PRO A 187 -22.95 7.60 13.42
N THR A 188 -24.21 7.46 12.99
CA THR A 188 -24.74 6.15 12.62
C THR A 188 -24.26 5.76 11.24
N PHE A 189 -23.52 4.67 11.14
CA PHE A 189 -23.05 4.12 9.87
C PHE A 189 -24.12 3.22 9.22
N PRO A 190 -24.35 3.31 7.90
CA PRO A 190 -25.28 2.43 7.19
C PRO A 190 -24.78 0.98 7.16
N ALA A 191 -25.66 0.06 6.75
CA ALA A 191 -25.27 -1.30 6.42
C ALA A 191 -24.36 -1.34 5.17
N GLY A 192 -23.64 -2.44 5.00
CA GLY A 192 -22.82 -2.68 3.81
C GLY A 192 -21.45 -2.01 3.83
N PHE A 193 -20.72 -2.21 2.73
CA PHE A 193 -19.32 -1.82 2.57
C PHE A 193 -19.09 -0.31 2.71
N ALA A 194 -20.00 0.50 2.16
CA ALA A 194 -19.94 1.96 2.29
C ALA A 194 -19.95 2.43 3.75
N GLY A 195 -20.77 1.81 4.61
CA GLY A 195 -20.80 2.12 6.04
C GLY A 195 -19.53 1.71 6.77
N TRP A 196 -18.96 0.57 6.40
CA TRP A 196 -17.67 0.12 6.93
C TRP A 196 -16.52 1.07 6.53
N VAL A 197 -16.48 1.55 5.29
CA VAL A 197 -15.52 2.59 4.85
C VAL A 197 -15.69 3.88 5.65
N GLN A 198 -16.93 4.35 5.82
CA GLN A 198 -17.21 5.55 6.62
C GLN A 198 -16.74 5.41 8.07
N ALA A 199 -16.89 4.22 8.67
CA ALA A 199 -16.43 3.94 10.02
C ALA A 199 -14.91 3.99 10.16
N ASN A 200 -14.15 3.39 9.22
CA ASN A 200 -12.69 3.49 9.22
C ASN A 200 -12.23 4.96 9.16
N ASN A 201 -12.78 5.70 8.20
CA ASN A 201 -12.48 7.10 7.97
C ASN A 201 -12.76 7.97 9.20
N TRP A 202 -13.95 7.80 9.80
CA TRP A 202 -14.35 8.52 11.00
C TRP A 202 -13.45 8.19 12.20
N LEU A 203 -13.11 6.91 12.37
CA LEU A 203 -12.28 6.45 13.49
C LEU A 203 -10.88 7.06 13.41
N ILE A 204 -10.25 7.03 12.22
CA ILE A 204 -8.94 7.68 12.00
C ILE A 204 -9.05 9.15 12.38
N ARG A 205 -10.06 9.88 11.88
CA ARG A 205 -10.18 11.32 12.16
C ARG A 205 -10.57 11.69 13.57
N THR A 206 -11.19 10.75 14.29
CA THR A 206 -11.48 10.91 15.72
C THR A 206 -10.21 10.95 16.56
N PHE A 207 -9.19 10.17 16.17
CA PHE A 207 -7.94 10.06 16.91
C PHE A 207 -6.75 10.80 16.28
N ALA A 208 -6.83 11.09 14.98
CA ALA A 208 -5.85 11.83 14.21
C ALA A 208 -6.56 12.88 13.32
N PRO A 209 -6.86 14.07 13.88
CA PRO A 209 -7.52 15.14 13.13
C PRO A 209 -6.74 15.55 11.88
N LYS A 210 -7.45 16.12 10.89
CA LYS A 210 -6.82 16.68 9.68
C LYS A 210 -5.67 17.63 10.05
N GLY A 211 -4.56 17.51 9.32
CA GLY A 211 -3.31 18.24 9.59
C GLY A 211 -2.30 17.51 10.49
N THR A 212 -2.65 16.32 11.00
CA THR A 212 -1.69 15.43 11.68
C THR A 212 -1.33 14.26 10.75
N VAL A 213 -1.90 13.08 11.00
CA VAL A 213 -1.72 11.88 10.19
C VAL A 213 -2.51 12.02 8.90
N THR A 214 -1.85 11.73 7.78
CA THR A 214 -2.51 11.65 6.48
C THR A 214 -2.95 10.22 6.22
N PHE A 215 -4.05 10.02 5.49
CA PHE A 215 -4.41 8.66 5.05
C PHE A 215 -5.07 8.63 3.68
N GLY A 216 -4.93 7.49 3.01
CA GLY A 216 -5.54 7.26 1.71
C GLY A 216 -5.98 5.81 1.52
N TRP A 217 -6.92 5.63 0.60
CA TRP A 217 -7.38 4.32 0.14
C TRP A 217 -6.67 3.94 -1.14
N GLN A 218 -6.57 2.64 -1.41
CA GLN A 218 -5.86 2.13 -2.56
C GLN A 218 -6.73 1.26 -3.46
N ASP A 219 -6.48 1.35 -4.76
CA ASP A 219 -6.99 0.44 -5.78
C ASP A 219 -5.85 0.01 -6.71
N ASN A 220 -6.10 -0.98 -7.56
CA ASN A 220 -5.08 -1.62 -8.37
C ASN A 220 -5.45 -1.57 -9.85
N MET A 221 -4.45 -1.60 -10.73
CA MET A 221 -4.65 -1.60 -12.17
C MET A 221 -5.37 -2.83 -12.75
N TRP A 222 -5.52 -3.90 -11.97
CA TRP A 222 -6.26 -5.10 -12.35
C TRP A 222 -7.69 -5.15 -11.80
N ALA A 223 -8.17 -4.07 -11.18
CA ALA A 223 -9.56 -3.96 -10.68
C ALA A 223 -10.61 -4.30 -11.76
N ILE A 224 -10.27 -4.12 -13.03
CA ILE A 224 -11.07 -4.49 -14.21
C ILE A 224 -10.46 -5.66 -14.99
N GLY A 225 -10.33 -6.81 -14.33
CA GLY A 225 -9.92 -8.06 -14.96
C GLY A 225 -8.41 -8.31 -14.87
N SER A 226 -7.60 -7.70 -15.73
CA SER A 226 -6.13 -7.91 -15.73
C SER A 226 -5.38 -6.62 -16.04
N GLY A 227 -4.10 -6.54 -15.70
CA GLY A 227 -3.26 -5.38 -16.03
C GLY A 227 -2.87 -5.25 -17.51
N PHE A 228 -3.17 -6.25 -18.36
CA PHE A 228 -2.70 -6.26 -19.75
C PHE A 228 -3.27 -5.14 -20.63
N TRP A 229 -4.33 -4.47 -20.20
CA TRP A 229 -4.86 -3.29 -20.90
C TRP A 229 -3.81 -2.17 -21.00
N LEU A 230 -2.90 -2.06 -20.02
CA LEU A 230 -1.84 -1.05 -20.02
C LEU A 230 -0.89 -1.21 -21.20
N HIS A 231 -0.70 -2.44 -21.68
CA HIS A 231 0.24 -2.72 -22.75
C HIS A 231 -0.35 -2.48 -24.14
N GLN A 232 -1.61 -2.02 -24.25
CA GLN A 232 -2.30 -1.80 -25.52
C GLN A 232 -2.07 -0.40 -26.10
N ASN A 233 -2.31 -0.23 -27.41
CA ASN A 233 -2.30 1.08 -28.06
C ASN A 233 -3.66 1.74 -27.84
N LEU A 234 -3.78 2.52 -26.76
CA LEU A 234 -5.03 3.15 -26.36
C LEU A 234 -4.98 4.67 -26.56
N SER A 235 -6.06 5.20 -27.09
CA SER A 235 -6.37 6.63 -26.99
C SER A 235 -6.83 6.98 -25.57
N THR A 236 -6.80 8.26 -25.23
CA THR A 236 -7.33 8.78 -23.95
C THR A 236 -8.76 8.31 -23.66
N ALA A 237 -9.63 8.30 -24.68
CA ALA A 237 -11.01 7.84 -24.55
C ALA A 237 -11.12 6.34 -24.30
N GLN A 238 -10.25 5.53 -24.91
CA GLN A 238 -10.20 4.09 -24.67
C GLN A 238 -9.69 3.77 -23.27
N ILE A 239 -8.69 4.50 -22.76
CA ILE A 239 -8.23 4.36 -21.37
C ILE A 239 -9.40 4.62 -20.41
N ALA A 240 -10.17 5.69 -20.64
CA ALA A 240 -11.31 6.02 -19.80
C ALA A 240 -12.38 4.91 -19.83
N ALA A 241 -12.74 4.44 -21.03
CA ALA A 241 -13.75 3.41 -21.20
C ALA A 241 -13.33 2.05 -20.63
N THR A 242 -12.05 1.69 -20.76
CA THR A 242 -11.51 0.42 -20.26
C THR A 242 -11.35 0.44 -18.75
N PHE A 243 -10.76 1.48 -18.19
CA PHE A 243 -10.33 1.49 -16.78
C PHE A 243 -11.01 2.58 -15.94
N SER A 244 -10.75 3.85 -16.26
CA SER A 244 -11.01 4.97 -15.35
C SER A 244 -12.50 5.14 -15.02
N THR A 245 -13.38 5.03 -16.02
CA THR A 245 -14.83 5.18 -15.84
C THR A 245 -15.45 4.00 -15.08
N PRO A 246 -15.18 2.73 -15.43
CA PRO A 246 -15.67 1.59 -14.64
C PRO A 246 -15.25 1.63 -13.17
N VAL A 247 -13.97 1.89 -12.88
CA VAL A 247 -13.45 1.95 -11.50
C VAL A 247 -14.05 3.13 -10.74
N SER A 248 -14.07 4.33 -11.33
CA SER A 248 -14.70 5.50 -10.71
C SER A 248 -16.19 5.25 -10.39
N THR A 249 -16.92 4.65 -11.32
CA THR A 249 -18.35 4.34 -11.15
C THR A 249 -18.56 3.34 -10.02
N TRP A 250 -17.72 2.30 -9.97
CA TRP A 250 -17.79 1.29 -8.93
C TRP A 250 -17.50 1.88 -7.55
N LEU A 251 -16.46 2.71 -7.42
CA LEU A 251 -16.09 3.38 -6.16
C LEU A 251 -17.20 4.33 -5.69
N ASN A 252 -17.71 5.19 -6.57
CA ASN A 252 -18.80 6.10 -6.23
C ASN A 252 -20.08 5.37 -5.79
N THR A 253 -20.35 4.20 -6.37
CA THR A 253 -21.55 3.41 -6.06
C THR A 253 -21.40 2.65 -4.74
N ASN A 254 -20.25 2.01 -4.52
CA ASN A 254 -20.09 1.00 -3.46
C ASN A 254 -19.25 1.47 -2.28
N ALA A 255 -18.37 2.45 -2.49
CA ALA A 255 -17.39 2.89 -1.51
C ALA A 255 -17.05 4.40 -1.62
N PRO A 256 -18.03 5.33 -1.76
CA PRO A 256 -17.74 6.73 -2.07
C PRO A 256 -16.86 7.44 -1.03
N GLY A 257 -16.81 6.95 0.21
CA GLY A 257 -15.93 7.46 1.25
C GLY A 257 -14.43 7.25 0.98
N THR A 258 -14.05 6.37 0.04
CA THR A 258 -12.64 6.14 -0.29
C THR A 258 -12.05 7.21 -1.21
N ILE A 259 -12.90 7.87 -1.99
CA ILE A 259 -12.54 8.85 -3.04
C ILE A 259 -13.08 10.25 -2.78
N SER A 260 -13.95 10.44 -1.78
CA SER A 260 -14.42 11.77 -1.39
C SER A 260 -13.39 12.46 -0.49
N THR A 261 -12.76 13.53 -0.99
CA THR A 261 -11.89 14.41 -0.18
C THR A 261 -12.68 15.45 0.63
N THR A 262 -14.00 15.54 0.40
CA THR A 262 -14.89 16.49 1.08
C THR A 262 -15.39 15.93 2.41
N GLY A 263 -15.40 16.78 3.44
CA GLY A 263 -15.87 16.44 4.78
C GLY A 263 -14.75 16.27 5.82
N THR A 264 -15.17 16.20 7.09
CA THR A 264 -14.26 16.11 8.25
C THR A 264 -13.61 14.75 8.39
N SER A 265 -14.29 13.69 7.94
CA SER A 265 -13.80 12.31 7.98
C SER A 265 -13.06 11.87 6.71
N ALA A 266 -12.95 12.73 5.69
CA ALA A 266 -12.42 12.34 4.39
C ALA A 266 -10.94 11.90 4.42
N PRO A 267 -10.53 10.94 3.57
CA PRO A 267 -9.13 10.68 3.24
C PRO A 267 -8.47 11.92 2.62
N ASP A 268 -7.14 11.93 2.62
CA ASP A 268 -6.31 13.00 2.06
C ASP A 268 -5.90 12.72 0.61
N PHE A 269 -5.79 11.44 0.25
CA PHE A 269 -5.34 11.01 -1.07
C PHE A 269 -5.89 9.63 -1.44
N PHE A 270 -5.68 9.25 -2.70
CA PHE A 270 -5.91 7.90 -3.21
C PHE A 270 -4.60 7.33 -3.72
N LEU A 271 -4.38 6.04 -3.53
CA LEU A 271 -3.19 5.34 -3.98
C LEU A 271 -3.54 4.40 -5.12
N PHE A 272 -2.55 4.13 -5.96
CA PHE A 272 -2.75 3.28 -7.12
C PHE A 272 -1.55 2.36 -7.37
N ASP A 273 -1.80 1.06 -7.32
CA ASP A 273 -0.79 0.00 -7.35
C ASP A 273 -0.47 -0.48 -8.78
N ARG A 274 0.82 -0.77 -9.02
CA ARG A 274 1.44 -1.20 -10.29
C ARG A 274 1.86 -2.66 -10.37
N TYR A 275 1.43 -3.49 -9.43
CA TYR A 275 2.01 -4.79 -9.08
C TYR A 275 3.35 -4.61 -8.39
N GLU A 276 3.45 -5.15 -7.18
CA GLU A 276 4.67 -5.20 -6.38
C GLU A 276 5.69 -6.19 -6.96
N MET A 277 6.13 -5.97 -8.20
CA MET A 277 7.17 -6.78 -8.86
C MET A 277 8.07 -5.91 -9.76
N ASP A 278 9.37 -6.22 -9.76
CA ASP A 278 10.29 -5.75 -10.80
C ASP A 278 9.85 -6.32 -12.16
N ASP A 279 10.14 -5.62 -13.26
CA ASP A 279 9.71 -6.01 -14.61
C ASP A 279 10.27 -7.39 -15.02
N SER A 280 11.38 -7.79 -14.38
CA SER A 280 12.04 -9.08 -14.53
C SER A 280 11.43 -10.24 -13.73
N ALA A 281 10.64 -9.97 -12.68
CA ALA A 281 10.33 -10.95 -11.62
C ALA A 281 9.16 -11.90 -11.94
N SER A 282 8.22 -11.50 -12.79
CA SER A 282 7.07 -12.34 -13.18
C SER A 282 6.76 -12.19 -14.66
N PRO A 283 7.58 -12.82 -15.52
CA PRO A 283 7.41 -12.71 -16.96
C PRO A 283 6.05 -13.28 -17.39
N GLY A 284 5.31 -12.50 -18.17
CA GLY A 284 3.96 -12.88 -18.60
C GLY A 284 2.85 -12.52 -17.60
N ALA A 285 3.11 -11.74 -16.55
CA ALA A 285 2.10 -11.26 -15.61
C ALA A 285 1.80 -9.75 -15.74
N ALA A 286 1.89 -9.19 -16.95
CA ALA A 286 1.68 -7.75 -17.22
C ALA A 286 2.59 -6.80 -16.40
N THR A 287 3.83 -7.21 -16.10
CA THR A 287 4.82 -6.47 -15.30
C THR A 287 5.85 -5.71 -16.14
N LEU A 288 5.94 -5.98 -17.44
CA LEU A 288 6.95 -5.43 -18.33
C LEU A 288 6.48 -4.14 -19.02
N TYR A 289 6.90 -2.97 -18.55
CA TYR A 289 6.36 -1.72 -19.05
C TYR A 289 7.32 -1.07 -20.04
N ASN A 290 6.85 -0.81 -21.25
CA ASN A 290 7.48 0.23 -22.07
C ASN A 290 6.87 1.61 -21.76
N ALA A 291 7.36 2.65 -22.43
CA ALA A 291 6.89 4.02 -22.22
C ALA A 291 5.38 4.21 -22.43
N ARG A 292 4.80 3.50 -23.40
CA ARG A 292 3.35 3.50 -23.63
C ARG A 292 2.58 2.94 -22.44
N SER A 293 3.08 1.86 -21.84
CA SER A 293 2.44 1.22 -20.69
C SER A 293 2.38 2.17 -19.49
N TRP A 294 3.47 2.91 -19.26
CA TRP A 294 3.52 3.96 -18.25
C TRP A 294 2.63 5.16 -18.55
N ASP A 295 2.59 5.63 -19.80
CA ASP A 295 1.70 6.72 -20.20
C ASP A 295 0.22 6.35 -20.01
N ASN A 296 -0.16 5.11 -20.35
CA ASN A 296 -1.50 4.57 -20.10
C ASN A 296 -1.82 4.55 -18.59
N PHE A 297 -0.86 4.10 -17.77
CA PHE A 297 -0.98 4.06 -16.31
C PHE A 297 -1.22 5.45 -15.72
N LEU A 298 -0.35 6.43 -16.02
CA LEU A 298 -0.48 7.80 -15.54
C LEU A 298 -1.76 8.47 -16.04
N SER A 299 -2.15 8.24 -17.29
CA SER A 299 -3.38 8.79 -17.87
C SER A 299 -4.63 8.24 -17.16
N ALA A 300 -4.67 6.94 -16.85
CA ALA A 300 -5.80 6.36 -16.15
C ALA A 300 -5.94 6.91 -14.73
N ILE A 301 -4.82 7.06 -14.03
CA ILE A 301 -4.74 7.67 -12.69
C ILE A 301 -5.24 9.12 -12.71
N GLY A 302 -4.77 9.93 -13.66
CA GLY A 302 -5.20 11.32 -13.78
C GLY A 302 -6.68 11.46 -14.16
N GLN A 303 -7.18 10.56 -15.02
CA GLN A 303 -8.61 10.51 -15.34
C GLN A 303 -9.46 10.12 -14.13
N LEU A 304 -9.03 9.14 -13.33
CA LEU A 304 -9.69 8.74 -12.10
C LEU A 304 -9.70 9.88 -11.08
N SER A 305 -8.55 10.54 -10.88
CA SER A 305 -8.42 11.73 -10.04
C SER A 305 -9.42 12.82 -10.45
N LYS A 306 -9.41 13.20 -11.73
CA LYS A 306 -10.27 14.25 -12.29
C LYS A 306 -11.76 13.92 -12.16
N ALA A 307 -12.13 12.66 -12.39
CA ALA A 307 -13.51 12.20 -12.23
C ALA A 307 -14.01 12.28 -10.78
N ASN A 308 -13.10 12.36 -9.80
CA ASN A 308 -13.39 12.34 -8.38
C ASN A 308 -12.88 13.60 -7.68
N ASN A 309 -13.19 14.77 -8.27
CA ASN A 309 -12.87 16.10 -7.72
C ASN A 309 -11.37 16.35 -7.49
N ASN A 310 -10.54 15.93 -8.43
CA ASN A 310 -9.08 16.11 -8.39
C ASN A 310 -8.46 15.58 -7.08
N ILE A 311 -8.89 14.38 -6.64
CA ILE A 311 -8.28 13.73 -5.47
C ILE A 311 -6.77 13.51 -5.70
N PRO A 312 -5.88 13.88 -4.76
CA PRO A 312 -4.44 13.66 -4.91
C PRO A 312 -4.11 12.17 -5.07
N MET A 313 -3.21 11.85 -5.99
CA MET A 313 -2.83 10.47 -6.31
C MET A 313 -1.42 10.15 -5.83
N MET A 314 -1.25 8.98 -5.22
CA MET A 314 0.07 8.41 -4.93
C MET A 314 0.27 7.17 -5.80
N LEU A 315 1.44 7.04 -6.44
CA LEU A 315 1.84 5.78 -7.06
C LEU A 315 2.40 4.86 -5.98
N TRP A 316 1.90 3.63 -5.90
CA TRP A 316 2.24 2.68 -4.85
C TRP A 316 3.03 1.49 -5.41
N GLN A 317 4.00 1.01 -4.63
CA GLN A 317 4.83 -0.16 -4.94
C GLN A 317 5.55 -0.09 -6.30
N ILE A 318 6.05 1.08 -6.68
CA ILE A 318 6.79 1.25 -7.93
C ILE A 318 8.20 0.68 -7.77
N PRO A 319 8.66 -0.29 -8.58
CA PRO A 319 9.99 -0.89 -8.41
C PRO A 319 11.12 0.13 -8.55
N GLY A 320 12.17 -0.10 -7.77
CA GLY A 320 13.32 0.80 -7.67
C GLY A 320 14.53 0.46 -8.54
N SER A 321 14.52 -0.67 -9.27
CA SER A 321 15.62 -1.07 -10.16
C SER A 321 15.59 -0.32 -11.50
N HIS A 322 16.72 -0.25 -12.20
CA HIS A 322 16.82 0.40 -13.51
C HIS A 322 17.08 -0.58 -14.66
N ILE A 323 17.20 -0.06 -15.89
CA ILE A 323 17.53 -0.86 -17.07
C ILE A 323 19.03 -1.16 -17.04
N PRO A 324 19.45 -2.42 -16.87
CA PRO A 324 20.85 -2.79 -16.70
C PRO A 324 21.62 -2.60 -18.00
N ASN A 325 22.81 -2.04 -17.90
CA ASN A 325 23.61 -1.65 -19.05
C ASN A 325 25.11 -1.94 -18.87
N THR A 326 25.82 -2.11 -19.98
CA THR A 326 27.22 -2.56 -20.00
C THR A 326 28.22 -1.53 -19.50
N LYS A 327 27.80 -0.30 -19.16
CA LYS A 327 28.68 0.69 -18.52
C LYS A 327 28.68 0.56 -16.99
N GLU A 328 27.70 -0.16 -16.41
CA GLU A 328 27.69 -0.42 -14.99
C GLU A 328 28.82 -1.38 -14.62
N THR A 329 29.63 -0.98 -13.63
CA THR A 329 30.71 -1.84 -13.11
C THR A 329 30.13 -3.00 -12.29
N THR A 330 29.01 -2.74 -11.60
CA THR A 330 28.31 -3.69 -10.73
C THR A 330 26.81 -3.53 -10.95
N PRO A 331 26.24 -4.09 -12.02
CA PRO A 331 24.79 -4.14 -12.18
C PRO A 331 24.13 -5.04 -11.11
N GLU A 332 22.90 -4.70 -10.72
CA GLU A 332 22.17 -5.42 -9.67
C GLU A 332 21.83 -6.85 -10.10
N LEU A 333 22.19 -7.82 -9.25
CA LEU A 333 22.07 -9.24 -9.55
C LEU A 333 20.86 -9.88 -8.88
N PHE A 334 20.09 -10.65 -9.64
CA PHE A 334 18.99 -11.42 -9.07
C PHE A 334 19.53 -12.50 -8.15
N GLN A 335 19.22 -12.39 -6.85
CA GLN A 335 19.71 -13.29 -5.79
C GLN A 335 21.25 -13.45 -5.78
N GLY A 336 21.99 -12.41 -6.19
CA GLY A 336 23.45 -12.46 -6.25
C GLY A 336 24.03 -13.39 -7.34
N THR A 337 23.21 -13.84 -8.29
CA THR A 337 23.65 -14.79 -9.33
C THR A 337 24.28 -14.04 -10.52
N ALA A 338 25.56 -14.32 -10.80
CA ALA A 338 26.26 -13.71 -11.93
C ALA A 338 25.58 -14.01 -13.28
N GLY A 339 25.41 -12.99 -14.12
CA GLY A 339 24.71 -13.13 -15.41
C GLY A 339 23.18 -13.18 -15.30
N SER A 340 22.63 -12.95 -14.10
CA SER A 340 21.19 -12.86 -13.84
C SER A 340 20.91 -11.55 -13.12
N TYR A 341 20.08 -10.69 -13.70
CA TYR A 341 19.94 -9.29 -13.29
C TYR A 341 18.52 -8.97 -12.84
N VAL A 342 18.38 -8.11 -11.85
CA VAL A 342 17.09 -7.48 -11.53
C VAL A 342 16.95 -6.23 -12.38
N PHE A 343 15.77 -6.00 -12.97
CA PHE A 343 15.53 -4.78 -13.74
C PHE A 343 14.09 -4.33 -13.72
N SER A 344 13.93 -3.03 -13.89
CA SER A 344 12.66 -2.36 -14.13
C SER A 344 12.88 -1.10 -14.97
N THR A 345 11.82 -0.71 -15.65
CA THR A 345 11.76 0.54 -16.40
C THR A 345 11.35 1.74 -15.57
N ALA A 346 10.75 1.55 -14.38
CA ALA A 346 10.05 2.64 -13.71
C ALA A 346 10.96 3.85 -13.45
N PRO A 347 12.11 3.70 -12.76
CA PRO A 347 12.96 4.84 -12.48
C PRO A 347 13.52 5.50 -13.75
N VAL A 348 13.89 4.70 -14.76
CA VAL A 348 14.39 5.22 -16.04
C VAL A 348 13.31 5.95 -16.83
N TYR A 349 12.05 5.52 -16.74
CA TYR A 349 10.92 6.22 -17.34
C TYR A 349 10.77 7.63 -16.74
N PHE A 350 10.87 7.75 -15.41
CA PHE A 350 10.70 9.03 -14.70
C PHE A 350 11.90 9.97 -14.82
N PHE A 351 13.13 9.44 -14.80
CA PHE A 351 14.36 10.26 -14.72
C PHE A 351 15.29 10.20 -15.93
N GLY A 352 15.08 9.24 -16.84
CA GLY A 352 16.07 8.85 -17.85
C GLY A 352 17.35 8.25 -17.25
N ASP A 353 18.17 7.63 -18.10
CA ASP A 353 19.51 7.18 -17.72
C ASP A 353 20.58 7.55 -18.77
N GLY A 354 21.37 8.58 -18.49
CA GLY A 354 22.45 9.02 -19.37
C GLY A 354 23.56 7.99 -19.62
N ASN A 355 23.60 6.88 -18.87
CA ASN A 355 24.48 5.77 -19.19
C ASN A 355 23.99 4.95 -20.39
N LEU A 356 22.68 4.89 -20.63
CA LEU A 356 22.09 4.25 -21.80
C LEU A 356 22.38 5.03 -23.08
N THR A 357 22.42 4.29 -24.18
CA THR A 357 22.39 4.86 -25.54
C THR A 357 20.95 5.00 -26.01
N SER A 358 20.68 5.94 -26.92
CA SER A 358 19.32 6.21 -27.41
C SER A 358 18.67 5.02 -28.12
N ASN A 359 19.46 4.07 -28.61
CA ASN A 359 19.01 2.83 -29.24
C ASN A 359 19.21 1.58 -28.36
N LEU A 360 19.48 1.76 -27.07
CA LEU A 360 19.75 0.69 -26.11
C LEU A 360 20.82 -0.32 -26.59
N SER A 361 21.77 0.13 -27.41
CA SER A 361 22.87 -0.73 -27.91
C SER A 361 23.78 -1.26 -26.81
N ASN A 362 23.82 -0.58 -25.66
CA ASN A 362 24.57 -0.94 -24.48
C ASN A 362 23.71 -1.53 -23.35
N MET A 363 22.44 -1.83 -23.57
CA MET A 363 21.64 -2.61 -22.61
C MET A 363 22.26 -4.00 -22.46
N ILE A 364 22.30 -4.53 -21.24
CA ILE A 364 22.74 -5.92 -21.02
C ILE A 364 21.74 -6.85 -21.71
N ALA A 365 22.28 -7.80 -22.49
CA ALA A 365 21.52 -8.83 -23.18
C ALA A 365 22.21 -10.18 -22.96
N GLY A 366 21.42 -11.18 -22.58
CA GLY A 366 21.89 -12.56 -22.41
C GLY A 366 21.46 -13.44 -23.58
N ALA A 367 21.53 -14.75 -23.39
CA ALA A 367 21.00 -15.68 -24.39
C ALA A 367 19.48 -15.51 -24.54
N ALA A 368 18.98 -15.57 -25.77
CA ALA A 368 17.55 -15.48 -26.04
C ALA A 368 16.75 -16.53 -25.25
N SER A 369 15.71 -16.08 -24.54
CA SER A 369 14.84 -16.92 -23.73
C SER A 369 13.44 -16.32 -23.66
N SER A 370 12.42 -17.15 -23.52
CA SER A 370 11.03 -16.74 -23.27
C SER A 370 10.54 -17.12 -21.86
N THR A 371 11.41 -17.66 -21.00
CA THR A 371 11.03 -18.17 -19.68
C THR A 371 11.79 -17.55 -18.51
N ASN A 372 12.96 -16.95 -18.77
CA ASN A 372 13.77 -16.33 -17.73
C ASN A 372 14.20 -14.93 -18.19
N ALA A 373 13.49 -13.92 -17.69
CA ALA A 373 13.77 -12.53 -18.01
C ALA A 373 15.08 -12.05 -17.36
N ASN A 374 15.42 -12.49 -16.15
CA ASN A 374 16.63 -12.06 -15.43
C ASN A 374 17.93 -12.40 -16.18
N THR A 375 17.99 -13.52 -16.88
CA THR A 375 19.18 -13.94 -17.64
C THR A 375 19.19 -13.44 -19.07
N ALA A 376 18.05 -13.43 -19.75
CA ALA A 376 17.98 -12.98 -21.14
C ALA A 376 17.97 -11.45 -21.28
N VAL A 377 17.40 -10.74 -20.30
CA VAL A 377 17.32 -9.28 -20.20
C VAL A 377 16.89 -8.67 -21.54
N GLY A 378 17.77 -8.00 -22.28
CA GLY A 378 17.45 -7.38 -23.57
C GLY A 378 16.94 -8.36 -24.64
N ASP A 379 17.40 -9.62 -24.60
CA ASP A 379 17.04 -10.68 -25.55
C ASP A 379 15.88 -11.57 -25.05
N TYR A 380 15.23 -11.17 -23.95
CA TYR A 380 14.03 -11.86 -23.49
C TYR A 380 12.89 -11.71 -24.50
N ALA A 381 12.31 -12.81 -24.97
CA ALA A 381 11.22 -12.82 -25.93
C ALA A 381 9.90 -12.45 -25.23
N VAL A 382 9.33 -11.30 -25.60
CA VAL A 382 8.08 -10.80 -25.01
C VAL A 382 6.90 -11.62 -25.54
N ALA A 383 5.95 -11.94 -24.66
CA ALA A 383 4.71 -12.62 -25.01
C ALA A 383 3.76 -11.66 -25.77
N CYS A 384 4.06 -11.41 -27.04
CA CYS A 384 3.35 -10.46 -27.87
C CYS A 384 1.94 -10.97 -28.25
N GLY A 385 0.92 -10.12 -28.12
CA GLY A 385 -0.45 -10.45 -28.51
C GLY A 385 -1.47 -9.39 -28.08
N ALA A 386 -2.64 -9.40 -28.74
CA ALA A 386 -3.71 -8.44 -28.47
C ALA A 386 -4.31 -8.55 -27.05
N THR A 387 -4.20 -9.71 -26.42
CA THR A 387 -4.61 -9.94 -25.03
C THR A 387 -3.43 -9.95 -24.05
N ALA A 388 -2.23 -9.63 -24.52
CA ALA A 388 -0.99 -9.63 -23.76
C ALA A 388 -0.21 -8.32 -23.98
N TYR A 389 1.05 -8.39 -24.41
CA TYR A 389 1.83 -7.21 -24.76
C TYR A 389 1.60 -6.83 -26.23
N ASN A 390 1.10 -5.62 -26.49
CA ASN A 390 0.92 -5.16 -27.87
C ASN A 390 2.27 -4.73 -28.47
N CYS A 391 2.99 -5.69 -29.04
CA CYS A 391 4.24 -5.45 -29.76
C CYS A 391 3.96 -5.05 -31.20
N LEU A 392 4.76 -4.14 -31.77
CA LEU A 392 4.71 -3.80 -33.18
C LEU A 392 5.25 -4.93 -34.07
N THR A 393 6.22 -5.69 -33.55
CA THR A 393 6.79 -6.86 -34.24
C THR A 393 6.44 -8.14 -33.47
N PRO A 394 5.91 -9.18 -34.13
CA PRO A 394 5.75 -10.49 -33.49
C PRO A 394 7.10 -11.02 -32.99
N ASN A 395 7.11 -11.60 -31.79
CA ASN A 395 8.31 -12.10 -31.11
C ASN A 395 9.37 -11.02 -30.83
N SER A 396 8.96 -9.76 -30.60
CA SER A 396 9.88 -8.71 -30.15
C SER A 396 10.67 -9.16 -28.94
N ALA A 397 11.99 -8.98 -29.00
CA ALA A 397 12.82 -9.04 -27.81
C ALA A 397 12.50 -7.83 -26.90
N TYR A 398 12.78 -7.95 -25.61
CA TYR A 398 12.47 -6.92 -24.63
C TYR A 398 13.07 -5.57 -25.02
N LYS A 399 14.34 -5.55 -25.47
CA LYS A 399 14.98 -4.34 -25.98
C LYS A 399 14.19 -3.67 -27.10
N GLN A 400 13.66 -4.45 -28.06
CA GLN A 400 12.86 -3.91 -29.16
C GLN A 400 11.55 -3.32 -28.63
N TYR A 401 10.87 -4.07 -27.77
CA TYR A 401 9.61 -3.66 -27.14
C TYR A 401 9.73 -2.36 -26.33
N LEU A 402 10.84 -2.18 -25.61
CA LEU A 402 11.14 -0.96 -24.85
C LEU A 402 11.23 0.29 -25.72
N MET A 403 11.69 0.15 -26.96
CA MET A 403 11.87 1.28 -27.86
C MET A 403 10.61 1.57 -28.70
N GLU A 404 9.55 0.78 -28.56
CA GLU A 404 8.26 1.04 -29.21
C GLU A 404 7.49 2.14 -28.48
N TYR A 405 7.08 3.19 -29.20
CA TYR A 405 6.28 4.27 -28.64
C TYR A 405 5.53 5.02 -29.73
N ASN A 406 4.31 5.50 -29.43
CA ASN A 406 3.41 6.13 -30.41
C ASN A 406 3.24 5.33 -31.70
N SER A 407 3.08 4.00 -31.57
CA SER A 407 2.93 3.05 -32.68
C SER A 407 4.09 3.03 -33.69
N LEU A 408 5.27 3.52 -33.30
CA LEU A 408 6.50 3.48 -34.09
C LEU A 408 7.58 2.68 -33.35
N SER A 409 8.39 1.95 -34.11
CA SER A 409 9.60 1.31 -33.60
C SER A 409 10.70 2.35 -33.37
N ASN A 410 11.60 2.09 -32.43
CA ASN A 410 12.77 2.93 -32.15
C ASN A 410 12.43 4.40 -31.83
N ASN A 411 11.31 4.64 -31.16
CA ASN A 411 10.71 5.96 -31.00
C ASN A 411 10.62 6.43 -29.53
N TYR A 412 11.27 5.73 -28.61
CA TYR A 412 11.45 6.20 -27.23
C TYR A 412 12.93 6.17 -26.83
N ASN A 413 13.40 7.28 -26.27
CA ASN A 413 14.78 7.42 -25.84
C ASN A 413 14.88 7.36 -24.30
N TRP A 414 15.25 6.20 -23.78
CA TRP A 414 15.45 5.98 -22.34
C TRP A 414 16.68 6.70 -21.76
N SER A 415 17.57 7.22 -22.59
CA SER A 415 18.81 7.87 -22.12
C SER A 415 18.63 9.28 -21.57
N ILE A 416 17.47 9.88 -21.80
CA ILE A 416 17.17 11.28 -21.43
C ILE A 416 15.92 11.35 -20.54
N ASP A 417 15.79 12.44 -19.79
CA ASP A 417 14.53 12.79 -19.16
C ASP A 417 13.51 13.19 -20.24
N ASN A 418 12.40 12.47 -20.29
CA ASN A 418 11.31 12.69 -21.25
C ASN A 418 10.16 13.54 -20.65
N GLY A 419 10.40 14.21 -19.52
CA GLY A 419 9.41 15.05 -18.83
C GLY A 419 8.31 14.24 -18.13
N LYS A 420 8.60 12.99 -17.75
CA LYS A 420 7.57 12.07 -17.22
C LYS A 420 7.17 12.37 -15.78
N LEU A 421 8.04 13.03 -15.00
CA LEU A 421 7.65 13.62 -13.71
C LEU A 421 6.65 14.77 -13.88
N SER A 422 6.82 15.61 -14.90
CA SER A 422 5.85 16.66 -15.24
C SER A 422 4.52 16.06 -15.70
N LEU A 423 4.56 14.96 -16.47
CA LEU A 423 3.36 14.21 -16.83
C LEU A 423 2.65 13.66 -15.58
N ALA A 424 3.38 13.05 -14.64
CA ALA A 424 2.80 12.57 -13.38
C ALA A 424 2.17 13.70 -12.57
N ALA A 425 2.88 14.82 -12.40
CA ALA A 425 2.38 16.01 -11.71
C ALA A 425 1.09 16.56 -12.35
N SER A 426 1.00 16.57 -13.69
CA SER A 426 -0.22 16.97 -14.43
C SER A 426 -1.38 15.97 -14.33
N ASN A 427 -1.12 14.75 -13.86
CA ASN A 427 -2.12 13.74 -13.56
C ASN A 427 -2.40 13.66 -12.04
N ASN A 428 -2.10 14.75 -11.31
CA ASN A 428 -2.32 14.90 -9.87
C ASN A 428 -1.54 13.90 -8.99
N VAL A 429 -0.43 13.37 -9.51
CA VAL A 429 0.47 12.51 -8.72
C VAL A 429 1.33 13.41 -7.83
N PHE A 430 1.12 13.33 -6.51
CA PHE A 430 1.90 14.10 -5.54
C PHE A 430 3.07 13.32 -4.94
N ALA A 431 3.01 11.99 -5.00
CA ALA A 431 4.03 11.11 -4.44
C ALA A 431 4.17 9.82 -5.26
N ILE A 432 5.40 9.32 -5.32
CA ILE A 432 5.74 8.01 -5.89
C ILE A 432 6.45 7.24 -4.79
N LEU A 433 5.85 6.14 -4.37
CA LEU A 433 6.48 5.23 -3.42
C LEU A 433 7.26 4.17 -4.17
N TRP A 434 8.58 4.21 -3.97
CA TRP A 434 9.54 3.34 -4.62
C TRP A 434 9.86 2.15 -3.73
N GLY A 435 9.69 0.95 -4.27
CA GLY A 435 9.91 -0.31 -3.59
C GLY A 435 8.68 -0.88 -2.90
N GLY A 436 8.88 -2.03 -2.27
CA GLY A 436 7.87 -2.87 -1.65
C GLY A 436 8.51 -4.12 -1.03
N GLY A 437 7.68 -5.06 -0.60
CA GLY A 437 8.00 -6.38 -0.09
C GLY A 437 8.55 -7.37 -1.11
N ASN A 438 8.27 -7.22 -2.41
CA ASN A 438 8.80 -8.09 -3.49
C ASN A 438 9.51 -7.34 -4.63
N THR A 439 9.83 -6.05 -4.43
CA THR A 439 10.51 -5.22 -5.43
C THR A 439 11.81 -4.63 -4.89
N THR A 440 12.70 -4.30 -5.83
CA THR A 440 13.89 -3.50 -5.55
C THR A 440 13.50 -2.18 -4.88
N ASN A 441 14.20 -1.83 -3.81
CA ASN A 441 13.91 -0.64 -3.00
C ASN A 441 14.90 0.51 -3.30
N VAL A 442 14.55 1.72 -2.84
CA VAL A 442 15.47 2.90 -2.90
C VAL A 442 16.74 2.65 -2.09
N ILE A 443 16.58 2.00 -0.94
CA ILE A 443 17.65 1.62 -0.02
C ILE A 443 17.51 0.14 0.28
N LYS A 444 18.64 -0.53 0.54
CA LYS A 444 18.61 -1.94 0.89
C LYS A 444 17.83 -2.12 2.18
N ASN A 445 16.76 -2.90 2.14
CA ASN A 445 16.01 -3.28 3.34
C ASN A 445 16.40 -4.71 3.75
N PHE A 446 15.75 -5.26 4.77
CA PHE A 446 16.10 -6.57 5.33
C PHE A 446 15.90 -7.75 4.36
N SER A 447 14.99 -7.64 3.39
CA SER A 447 14.58 -8.74 2.51
C SER A 447 14.91 -8.53 1.04
N ASN A 448 15.00 -7.28 0.59
CA ASN A 448 15.07 -6.91 -0.82
C ASN A 448 16.33 -6.10 -1.13
N THR A 449 16.79 -6.28 -2.35
CA THR A 449 17.95 -5.57 -2.87
C THR A 449 17.64 -4.09 -3.12
N ASP A 450 18.69 -3.30 -3.21
CA ASP A 450 18.62 -1.94 -3.73
C ASP A 450 19.31 -1.86 -5.08
N ASP A 451 19.10 -0.75 -5.77
CA ASP A 451 19.71 -0.50 -7.08
C ASP A 451 21.13 0.08 -6.93
N HIS A 452 21.89 -0.44 -5.94
CA HIS A 452 23.21 0.04 -5.55
C HIS A 452 23.34 1.57 -5.38
N GLY A 453 22.26 2.22 -4.96
CA GLY A 453 22.17 3.66 -4.76
C GLY A 453 21.94 4.50 -6.03
N TRP A 454 21.74 3.90 -7.21
CA TRP A 454 21.42 4.66 -8.44
C TRP A 454 20.14 5.47 -8.28
N LEU A 455 19.03 4.84 -7.86
CA LEU A 455 17.76 5.52 -7.63
C LEU A 455 17.87 6.53 -6.48
N ALA A 456 18.53 6.16 -5.38
CA ALA A 456 18.77 7.10 -4.27
C ALA A 456 19.47 8.38 -4.76
N GLY A 457 20.48 8.25 -5.62
CA GLY A 457 21.18 9.38 -6.24
C GLY A 457 20.28 10.24 -7.13
N LYS A 458 19.33 9.63 -7.86
CA LYS A 458 18.30 10.37 -8.63
C LYS A 458 17.37 11.15 -7.70
N LEU A 459 16.90 10.52 -6.62
CA LEU A 459 15.99 11.14 -5.67
C LEU A 459 16.63 12.29 -4.89
N ILE A 460 17.90 12.18 -4.52
CA ILE A 460 18.66 13.29 -3.90
C ILE A 460 18.70 14.50 -4.84
N LYS A 461 18.96 14.29 -6.13
CA LYS A 461 18.97 15.37 -7.13
C LYS A 461 17.57 15.96 -7.35
N TYR A 462 16.54 15.12 -7.41
CA TYR A 462 15.15 15.55 -7.52
C TYR A 462 14.72 16.38 -6.32
N TYR A 463 15.05 15.95 -5.10
CA TYR A 463 14.69 16.67 -3.87
C TYR A 463 15.26 18.09 -3.83
N ALA A 464 16.43 18.32 -4.43
CA ALA A 464 17.00 19.66 -4.56
C ALA A 464 16.25 20.56 -5.56
N ASN A 465 15.57 19.99 -6.57
CA ASN A 465 14.83 20.71 -7.60
C ASN A 465 13.56 19.93 -8.00
N PRO A 466 12.54 19.88 -7.12
CA PRO A 466 11.37 19.03 -7.34
C PRO A 466 10.48 19.56 -8.45
N THR A 467 9.76 18.68 -9.14
CA THR A 467 8.69 19.06 -10.07
C THR A 467 7.46 19.46 -9.25
N PRO A 468 6.97 20.70 -9.36
CA PRO A 468 5.78 21.12 -8.63
C PRO A 468 4.53 20.38 -9.13
N VAL A 469 3.69 19.92 -8.20
CA VAL A 469 2.34 19.44 -8.53
C VAL A 469 1.51 20.61 -9.05
N ILE A 470 0.71 20.39 -10.09
CA ILE A 470 -0.19 21.41 -10.64
C ILE A 470 -1.48 21.39 -9.79
N PRO A 471 -1.84 22.48 -9.10
CA PRO A 471 -3.13 22.58 -8.41
C PRO A 471 -4.26 22.59 -9.45
N HIS A 472 -5.25 21.73 -9.30
CA HIS A 472 -6.35 21.53 -10.26
C HIS A 472 -7.71 21.95 -9.73
#